data_AF-A0AAE2ESG4-F1
#
_entry.id   AF-A0AAE2ESG4-F1
#
_cell.length_a   1.000
_cell.length_b   1.000
_cell.length_c   1.000
_cell.angle_alpha   90.00
_cell.angle_beta   90.00
_cell.angle_gamma   90.00
#
_symmetry.space_group_name_H-M   'P 1'
#
loop_
_entity.id
_entity.type
_entity.pdbx_description
1 polymer ?
#
loop_
_entity_poly.entity_id
_entity_poly.type
_entity_poly.pdbx_seq_one_letter_code
_entity_poly.pdbx_strand_id
1 'polypeptide(L)'
;MFKSALLWISCFLFLSVTACAPKDQAAEMDYDETKKMVVDILKTDDGKKAIQDVLNDDKMNQTLAMDEKTVKDTVEKTLTSKKGTEFWKTVFEDPKFASSFAKTMQNEHEAVLKKLMKDPDYQKMLMGVLQDPEMTKKYGELVRSREFRTHLKEVITETLSSPLYRKQFEDELKKAAAETAKEGGGEK
;
A
#
# COMPACT_ATOMS: atom_id res chain seq x y z
N MET A 1 -59.30 -82.01 47.24
CA MET A 1 -58.69 -80.70 46.87
C MET A 1 -57.17 -80.78 46.62
N PHE A 2 -56.55 -81.97 46.51
CA PHE A 2 -55.09 -82.12 46.34
C PHE A 2 -54.59 -82.16 44.87
N LYS A 3 -55.48 -82.27 43.88
CA LYS A 3 -55.09 -82.43 42.46
C LYS A 3 -54.84 -81.11 41.71
N SER A 4 -55.48 -80.00 42.12
CA SER A 4 -55.21 -78.68 41.51
C SER A 4 -53.96 -77.99 42.06
N ALA A 5 -53.50 -78.34 43.26
CA ALA A 5 -52.29 -77.77 43.85
C ALA A 5 -50.99 -78.32 43.20
N LEU A 6 -51.00 -79.58 42.75
CA LEU A 6 -49.86 -80.21 42.10
C LEU A 6 -49.60 -79.64 40.69
N LEU A 7 -50.66 -79.22 39.98
CA LEU A 7 -50.60 -78.64 38.64
C LEU A 7 -50.06 -77.20 38.65
N TRP A 8 -50.28 -76.44 39.73
CA TRP A 8 -49.73 -75.10 39.90
C TRP A 8 -48.25 -75.10 40.28
N ILE A 9 -47.80 -76.09 41.05
CA ILE A 9 -46.37 -76.27 41.40
C ILE A 9 -45.55 -76.71 40.18
N SER A 10 -46.13 -77.53 39.27
CA SER A 10 -45.45 -77.93 38.03
C SER A 10 -45.28 -76.78 37.02
N CYS A 11 -46.10 -75.72 37.10
CA CYS A 11 -46.01 -74.56 36.21
C CYS A 11 -44.99 -73.53 36.69
N PHE A 12 -44.68 -73.51 38.00
CA PHE A 12 -43.69 -72.59 38.57
C PHE A 12 -42.24 -73.09 38.40
N LEU A 13 -42.05 -74.41 38.24
CA LEU A 13 -40.73 -75.03 38.08
C LEU A 13 -40.14 -74.88 36.66
N PHE A 14 -40.97 -74.54 35.66
CA PHE A 14 -40.54 -74.33 34.27
C PHE A 14 -40.13 -72.89 33.96
N LEU A 15 -40.37 -71.93 34.86
CA LEU A 15 -40.06 -70.50 34.68
C LEU A 15 -38.70 -70.07 35.25
N SER A 16 -37.97 -70.95 35.94
CA SER A 16 -36.68 -70.63 36.57
C SER A 16 -35.43 -71.01 35.75
N VAL A 17 -35.59 -71.53 34.53
CA VAL A 17 -34.44 -71.97 33.68
C VAL A 17 -34.07 -70.98 32.57
N THR A 18 -34.78 -69.85 32.45
CA THR A 18 -34.40 -68.74 31.55
C THR A 18 -33.99 -67.50 32.33
N ALA A 19 -33.02 -67.65 33.22
CA ALA A 19 -32.28 -66.54 33.83
C ALA A 19 -30.80 -66.64 33.45
N CYS A 20 -30.51 -66.53 32.15
CA CYS A 20 -29.22 -66.04 31.70
C CYS A 20 -29.44 -64.56 31.40
N ALA A 21 -29.20 -63.71 32.41
CA ALA A 21 -29.12 -62.27 32.20
C ALA A 21 -27.91 -61.99 31.30
N PRO A 22 -28.05 -61.27 30.17
CA PRO A 22 -26.93 -60.50 29.68
C PRO A 22 -26.62 -59.50 30.80
N LYS A 23 -25.42 -59.59 31.38
CA LYS A 23 -24.87 -58.49 32.16
C LYS A 23 -24.75 -57.30 31.20
N ASP A 24 -25.75 -56.43 31.19
CA ASP A 24 -25.60 -55.06 30.70
C ASP A 24 -24.68 -54.32 31.70
N GLN A 25 -23.40 -54.63 31.61
CA GLN A 25 -22.27 -53.91 32.21
C GLN A 25 -21.13 -53.94 31.19
N ALA A 26 -21.39 -53.41 30.01
CA ALA A 26 -20.40 -53.31 28.94
C ALA A 26 -20.75 -52.11 28.04
N ALA A 27 -20.55 -50.89 28.54
CA ALA A 27 -20.53 -49.70 27.68
C ALA A 27 -19.92 -48.48 28.37
N GLU A 28 -20.11 -48.30 29.68
CA GLU A 28 -19.81 -47.01 30.32
C GLU A 28 -18.45 -46.96 31.05
N MET A 29 -17.89 -48.09 31.48
CA MET A 29 -16.57 -48.14 32.13
C MET A 29 -15.38 -48.21 31.16
N ASP A 30 -15.61 -48.46 29.88
CA ASP A 30 -14.54 -48.61 28.88
C ASP A 30 -14.21 -47.28 28.17
N TYR A 31 -15.14 -46.33 28.17
CA TYR A 31 -14.95 -45.06 27.47
C TYR A 31 -13.89 -44.18 28.13
N ASP A 32 -13.90 -44.05 29.46
CA ASP A 32 -12.92 -43.24 30.18
C ASP A 32 -11.51 -43.87 30.16
N GLU A 33 -11.44 -45.20 30.23
CA GLU A 33 -10.17 -45.93 30.14
C GLU A 33 -9.59 -45.89 28.72
N THR A 34 -10.42 -46.11 27.70
CA THR A 34 -10.05 -45.95 26.28
C THR A 34 -9.64 -44.51 25.96
N LYS A 35 -10.37 -43.51 26.47
CA LYS A 35 -10.01 -42.09 26.32
C LYS A 35 -8.65 -41.78 26.91
N LYS A 36 -8.36 -42.29 28.11
CA LYS A 36 -7.07 -42.10 28.78
C LYS A 36 -5.95 -42.78 28.00
N MET A 37 -6.17 -43.99 27.51
CA MET A 37 -5.25 -44.72 26.65
C MET A 37 -4.95 -43.95 25.35
N VAL A 38 -5.97 -43.43 24.67
CA VAL A 38 -5.78 -42.63 23.43
C VAL A 38 -5.01 -41.34 23.72
N VAL A 39 -5.33 -40.64 24.81
CA VAL A 39 -4.60 -39.43 25.22
C VAL A 39 -3.13 -39.73 25.53
N ASP A 40 -2.86 -40.87 26.17
CA ASP A 40 -1.50 -41.28 26.51
C ASP A 40 -0.72 -41.70 25.24
N ILE A 41 -1.35 -42.41 24.30
CA ILE A 41 -0.79 -42.73 22.97
C ILE A 41 -0.44 -41.45 22.19
N LEU A 42 -1.30 -40.43 22.20
CA LEU A 42 -1.00 -39.16 21.53
C LEU A 42 0.17 -38.40 22.18
N LYS A 43 0.42 -38.62 23.46
CA LYS A 43 1.52 -37.99 24.22
C LYS A 43 2.84 -38.74 24.12
N THR A 44 2.82 -40.02 23.76
CA THR A 44 4.06 -40.79 23.56
C THR A 44 4.88 -40.22 22.42
N ASP A 45 6.17 -40.54 22.42
CA ASP A 45 7.07 -40.11 21.36
C ASP A 45 6.66 -40.68 20.00
N ASP A 46 6.12 -41.90 19.96
CA ASP A 46 5.58 -42.51 18.75
C ASP A 46 4.34 -41.76 18.23
N GLY A 47 3.43 -41.34 19.12
CA GLY A 47 2.26 -40.54 18.75
C GLY A 47 2.64 -39.16 18.19
N LYS A 48 3.59 -38.47 18.82
CA LYS A 48 4.13 -37.20 18.31
C LYS A 48 4.82 -37.38 16.97
N LYS A 49 5.60 -38.44 16.81
CA LYS A 49 6.34 -38.75 15.58
C LYS A 49 5.40 -39.09 14.45
N ALA A 50 4.35 -39.88 14.69
CA ALA A 50 3.30 -40.17 13.72
C ALA A 50 2.57 -38.90 13.27
N ILE A 51 2.23 -37.99 14.18
CA ILE A 51 1.65 -36.69 13.82
C ILE A 51 2.64 -35.86 13.01
N GLN A 52 3.92 -35.83 13.39
CA GLN A 52 4.95 -35.09 12.68
C GLN A 52 5.17 -35.64 11.26
N ASP A 53 5.16 -36.96 11.09
CA ASP A 53 5.28 -37.63 9.78
C ASP A 53 4.06 -37.32 8.89
N VAL A 54 2.87 -37.28 9.48
CA VAL A 54 1.63 -36.87 8.78
C VAL A 54 1.66 -35.38 8.42
N LEU A 55 2.19 -34.51 9.28
CA LEU A 55 2.36 -33.07 8.98
C LEU A 55 3.45 -32.82 7.93
N ASN A 56 4.43 -33.70 7.82
CA ASN A 56 5.47 -33.63 6.79
C ASN A 56 5.00 -34.18 5.43
N ASP A 57 3.80 -34.76 5.34
CA ASP A 57 3.18 -35.16 4.08
C ASP A 57 2.64 -33.91 3.34
N ASP A 58 3.12 -33.68 2.13
CA ASP A 58 2.71 -32.55 1.27
C ASP A 58 1.18 -32.48 1.05
N LYS A 59 0.51 -33.63 1.04
CA LYS A 59 -0.94 -33.74 0.85
C LYS A 59 -1.70 -33.31 2.10
N MET A 60 -1.13 -33.53 3.28
CA MET A 60 -1.67 -33.04 4.54
C MET A 60 -1.37 -31.55 4.73
N ASN A 61 -0.19 -31.07 4.33
CA ASN A 61 0.14 -29.63 4.32
C ASN A 61 -0.79 -28.81 3.41
N GLN A 62 -1.20 -29.36 2.27
CA GLN A 62 -2.23 -28.74 1.43
C GLN A 62 -3.63 -28.75 2.06
N THR A 63 -3.96 -29.75 2.88
CA THR A 63 -5.28 -29.86 3.53
C THR A 63 -5.34 -29.06 4.84
N LEU A 64 -4.20 -28.88 5.51
CA LEU A 64 -3.96 -27.95 6.60
C LEU A 64 -3.71 -26.52 6.12
N ALA A 65 -3.71 -26.31 4.79
CA ALA A 65 -3.63 -24.99 4.21
C ALA A 65 -4.74 -24.13 4.82
N MET A 66 -4.24 -23.19 5.60
CA MET A 66 -4.91 -22.30 6.51
C MET A 66 -6.27 -21.81 5.98
N ASP A 67 -7.28 -21.82 6.87
CA ASP A 67 -8.57 -21.17 6.67
C ASP A 67 -8.37 -19.79 6.01
N GLU A 68 -8.98 -19.60 4.82
CA GLU A 68 -8.77 -18.42 3.97
C GLU A 68 -9.03 -17.13 4.75
N LYS A 69 -10.04 -17.16 5.63
CA LYS A 69 -10.37 -16.03 6.49
C LYS A 69 -9.25 -15.73 7.48
N THR A 70 -8.73 -16.76 8.15
CA THR A 70 -7.60 -16.61 9.08
C THR A 70 -6.33 -16.12 8.37
N VAL A 71 -6.04 -16.59 7.15
CA VAL A 71 -4.92 -16.09 6.34
C VAL A 71 -5.11 -14.62 6.01
N LYS A 72 -6.28 -14.25 5.48
CA LYS A 72 -6.60 -12.88 5.10
C LYS A 72 -6.51 -11.94 6.30
N ASP A 73 -7.15 -12.29 7.41
CA ASP A 73 -7.14 -11.51 8.65
C ASP A 73 -5.71 -11.35 9.18
N THR A 74 -4.88 -12.40 9.09
CA THR A 74 -3.48 -12.35 9.54
C THR A 74 -2.62 -11.48 8.62
N VAL A 75 -2.77 -11.60 7.30
CA VAL A 75 -2.04 -10.77 6.32
C VAL A 75 -2.42 -9.31 6.49
N GLU A 76 -3.72 -9.00 6.54
CA GLU A 76 -4.21 -7.63 6.75
C GLU A 76 -3.69 -7.05 8.05
N LYS A 77 -3.83 -7.78 9.16
CA LYS A 77 -3.33 -7.34 10.47
C LYS A 77 -1.81 -7.16 10.48
N THR A 78 -1.07 -8.02 9.80
CA THR A 78 0.39 -7.93 9.74
C THR A 78 0.84 -6.72 8.93
N LEU A 79 0.26 -6.53 7.74
CA LEU A 79 0.60 -5.41 6.84
C LEU A 79 0.19 -4.05 7.40
N THR A 80 -0.93 -3.97 8.12
CA THR A 80 -1.43 -2.73 8.76
C THR A 80 -0.82 -2.47 10.14
N SER A 81 -0.11 -3.44 10.71
CA SER A 81 0.54 -3.26 12.02
C SER A 81 1.76 -2.35 11.93
N LYS A 82 2.18 -1.81 13.07
CA LYS A 82 3.46 -1.10 13.22
C LYS A 82 4.66 -1.93 12.74
N LYS A 83 4.62 -3.25 12.97
CA LYS A 83 5.67 -4.17 12.49
C LYS A 83 5.70 -4.25 10.96
N GLY A 84 4.53 -4.26 10.32
CA GLY A 84 4.41 -4.19 8.86
C GLY A 84 4.96 -2.88 8.30
N THR A 85 4.62 -1.74 8.92
CA THR A 85 5.19 -0.44 8.55
C THR A 85 6.71 -0.43 8.67
N GLU A 86 7.27 -0.96 9.76
CA GLU A 86 8.72 -1.01 9.96
C GLU A 86 9.40 -1.95 8.96
N PHE A 87 8.79 -3.11 8.67
CA PHE A 87 9.23 -4.02 7.63
C PHE A 87 9.33 -3.30 6.27
N TRP A 88 8.29 -2.57 5.87
CA TRP A 88 8.31 -1.83 4.62
C TRP A 88 9.41 -0.76 4.60
N LYS A 89 9.62 0.00 5.67
CA LYS A 89 10.74 0.96 5.74
C LYS A 89 12.08 0.28 5.49
N THR A 90 12.38 -0.80 6.20
CA THR A 90 13.64 -1.54 6.05
C THR A 90 13.79 -2.13 4.65
N VAL A 91 12.72 -2.65 4.07
CA VAL A 91 12.75 -3.21 2.71
C VAL A 91 12.97 -2.12 1.65
N PHE A 92 12.40 -0.92 1.84
CA PHE A 92 12.63 0.22 0.95
C PHE A 92 14.04 0.82 1.06
N GLU A 93 14.79 0.53 2.13
CA GLU A 93 16.21 0.88 2.25
C GLU A 93 17.11 0.01 1.36
N ASP A 94 16.68 -1.19 0.95
CA ASP A 94 17.42 -2.02 0.00
C ASP A 94 17.36 -1.41 -1.42
N PRO A 95 18.49 -0.99 -2.01
CA PRO A 95 18.52 -0.39 -3.34
C PRO A 95 17.99 -1.32 -4.45
N LYS A 96 18.17 -2.64 -4.31
CA LYS A 96 17.68 -3.61 -5.32
C LYS A 96 16.17 -3.68 -5.30
N PHE A 97 15.58 -3.73 -4.10
CA PHE A 97 14.15 -3.70 -3.93
C PHE A 97 13.57 -2.36 -4.40
N ALA A 98 14.10 -1.25 -3.92
CA ALA A 98 13.65 0.10 -4.29
C ALA A 98 13.75 0.34 -5.80
N SER A 99 14.84 -0.08 -6.45
CA SER A 99 14.98 0.05 -7.91
C SER A 99 13.97 -0.79 -8.67
N SER A 100 13.74 -2.04 -8.26
CA SER A 100 12.78 -2.92 -8.91
C SER A 100 11.35 -2.39 -8.75
N PHE A 101 11.01 -1.96 -7.53
CA PHE A 101 9.72 -1.34 -7.23
C PHE A 101 9.49 -0.06 -8.05
N ALA A 102 10.50 0.84 -8.10
CA ALA A 102 10.42 2.08 -8.87
C ALA A 102 10.26 1.80 -10.38
N LYS A 103 10.97 0.80 -10.93
CA LYS A 103 10.82 0.39 -12.34
C LYS A 103 9.42 -0.13 -12.64
N THR A 104 8.85 -0.95 -11.76
CA THR A 104 7.48 -1.45 -11.93
C THR A 104 6.46 -0.31 -11.89
N MET A 105 6.67 0.68 -11.01
CA MET A 105 5.79 1.84 -10.86
C MET A 105 6.03 2.95 -11.90
N GLN A 106 7.08 2.86 -12.72
CA GLN A 106 7.54 3.97 -13.55
C GLN A 106 6.45 4.50 -14.47
N ASN A 107 5.73 3.62 -15.18
CA ASN A 107 4.71 4.02 -16.15
C ASN A 107 3.52 4.73 -15.48
N GLU A 108 3.04 4.19 -14.35
CA GLU A 108 1.94 4.80 -13.60
C GLU A 108 2.37 6.11 -12.95
N HIS A 109 3.60 6.16 -12.42
CA HIS A 109 4.15 7.38 -11.83
C HIS A 109 4.29 8.48 -12.88
N GLU A 110 4.79 8.16 -14.07
CA GLU A 110 4.85 9.09 -15.20
C GLU A 110 3.46 9.57 -15.62
N ALA A 111 2.47 8.68 -15.67
CA ALA A 111 1.09 9.03 -15.98
C ALA A 111 0.50 9.99 -14.94
N VAL A 112 0.76 9.76 -13.65
CA VAL A 112 0.37 10.67 -12.57
C VAL A 112 1.05 12.02 -12.72
N LEU A 113 2.37 12.07 -12.93
CA LEU A 113 3.10 13.33 -13.13
C LEU A 113 2.58 14.12 -14.33
N LYS A 114 2.31 13.45 -15.46
CA LYS A 114 1.72 14.07 -16.66
C LYS A 114 0.33 14.65 -16.41
N LYS A 115 -0.49 13.99 -15.59
CA LYS A 115 -1.81 14.50 -15.19
C LYS A 115 -1.66 15.70 -14.24
N LEU A 116 -0.78 15.60 -13.25
CA LEU A 116 -0.49 16.69 -12.30
C LEU A 116 0.06 17.93 -13.01
N MET A 117 0.87 17.81 -14.05
CA MET A 117 1.31 18.98 -14.83
C MET A 117 0.17 19.78 -15.46
N LYS A 118 -1.01 19.18 -15.63
CA LYS A 118 -2.23 19.85 -16.13
C LYS A 118 -3.16 20.32 -15.01
N ASP A 119 -2.85 19.95 -13.77
CA ASP A 119 -3.62 20.32 -12.60
C ASP A 119 -3.24 21.74 -12.12
N PRO A 120 -4.21 22.65 -11.89
CA PRO A 120 -3.93 24.02 -11.49
C PRO A 120 -3.16 24.16 -10.17
N ASP A 121 -3.45 23.30 -9.19
CA ASP A 121 -2.81 23.39 -7.87
C ASP A 121 -1.36 22.92 -7.96
N TYR A 122 -1.11 21.84 -8.71
CA TYR A 122 0.25 21.40 -8.98
C TYR A 122 1.05 22.41 -9.82
N GLN A 123 0.42 23.04 -10.82
CA GLN A 123 1.04 24.12 -11.57
C GLN A 123 1.42 25.30 -10.68
N LYS A 124 0.57 25.67 -9.73
CA LYS A 124 0.86 26.74 -8.76
C LYS A 124 2.06 26.40 -7.88
N MET A 125 2.15 25.15 -7.41
CA MET A 125 3.33 24.68 -6.67
C MET A 125 4.59 24.73 -7.56
N LEU A 126 4.49 24.30 -8.81
CA LEU A 126 5.60 24.34 -9.76
C LEU A 126 6.04 25.78 -10.07
N MET A 127 5.11 26.73 -10.20
CA MET A 127 5.44 28.15 -10.35
C MET A 127 6.23 28.69 -9.15
N GLY A 128 5.90 28.24 -7.93
CA GLY A 128 6.68 28.58 -6.75
C GLY A 128 8.14 28.10 -6.86
N VAL A 129 8.37 26.89 -7.39
CA VAL A 129 9.72 26.37 -7.65
C VAL A 129 10.44 27.18 -8.73
N LEU A 130 9.76 27.60 -9.79
CA LEU A 130 10.35 28.41 -10.87
C LEU A 130 10.71 29.83 -10.43
N GLN A 131 10.06 30.34 -9.38
CA GLN A 131 10.34 31.65 -8.78
C GLN A 131 11.50 31.63 -7.78
N ASP A 132 12.15 30.48 -7.59
CA ASP A 132 13.32 30.37 -6.73
C ASP A 132 14.43 31.37 -7.16
N PRO A 133 15.18 31.98 -6.23
CA PRO A 133 16.26 32.92 -6.55
C PRO A 133 17.33 32.35 -7.51
N GLU A 134 17.63 31.05 -7.44
CA GLU A 134 18.60 30.41 -8.33
C GLU A 134 18.07 30.35 -9.77
N MET A 135 16.80 30.00 -9.93
CA MET A 135 16.11 30.03 -11.23
C MET A 135 16.04 31.45 -11.77
N THR A 136 15.70 32.43 -10.92
CA THR A 136 15.68 33.85 -11.29
C THR A 136 17.05 34.33 -11.79
N LYS A 137 18.14 33.91 -11.15
CA LYS A 137 19.51 34.21 -11.61
C LYS A 137 19.77 33.61 -12.99
N LYS A 138 19.36 32.37 -13.24
CA LYS A 138 19.49 31.71 -14.55
C LYS A 138 18.68 32.41 -15.64
N TYR A 139 17.44 32.83 -15.35
CA TYR A 139 16.65 33.64 -16.27
C TYR A 139 17.32 35.01 -16.53
N GLY A 140 17.92 35.63 -15.51
CA GLY A 140 18.69 36.86 -15.67
C GLY A 140 19.93 36.70 -16.55
N GLU A 141 20.64 35.56 -16.45
CA GLU A 141 21.74 35.20 -17.36
C GLU A 141 21.24 35.04 -18.81
N LEU A 142 20.08 34.41 -19.00
CA LEU A 142 19.47 34.20 -20.33
C LEU A 142 19.07 35.52 -21.00
N VAL A 143 18.42 36.44 -20.28
CA VAL A 143 18.03 37.77 -20.82
C VAL A 143 19.27 38.60 -21.20
N ARG A 144 20.43 38.31 -20.60
CA ARG A 144 21.70 38.98 -20.91
C ARG A 144 22.48 38.28 -22.03
N SER A 145 22.01 37.14 -22.53
CA SER A 145 22.68 36.37 -23.58
C SER A 145 22.76 37.16 -24.89
N ARG A 146 23.67 36.75 -25.78
CA ARG A 146 23.84 37.44 -27.07
C ARG A 146 22.60 37.26 -27.94
N GLU A 147 21.99 36.08 -27.89
CA GLU A 147 20.79 35.71 -28.63
C GLU A 147 19.62 36.62 -28.21
N PHE A 148 19.37 36.75 -26.90
CA PHE A 148 18.29 37.61 -26.42
C PHE A 148 18.57 39.09 -26.69
N ARG A 149 19.84 39.53 -26.62
CA ARG A 149 20.22 40.90 -26.98
C ARG A 149 19.95 41.24 -28.45
N THR A 150 20.06 40.29 -29.37
CA THR A 150 19.72 40.51 -30.78
C THR A 150 18.23 40.81 -30.94
N HIS A 151 17.37 39.96 -30.36
CA HIS A 151 15.92 40.22 -30.35
C HIS A 151 15.58 41.53 -29.63
N LEU A 152 16.25 41.83 -28.52
CA LEU A 152 16.05 43.09 -27.81
C LEU A 152 16.41 44.30 -28.70
N LYS A 153 17.49 44.23 -29.48
CA LYS A 153 17.86 45.28 -30.44
C LYS A 153 16.82 45.43 -31.54
N GLU A 154 16.29 44.34 -32.07
CA GLU A 154 15.21 44.36 -33.08
C GLU A 154 13.98 45.07 -32.52
N VAL A 155 13.49 44.65 -31.34
CA VAL A 155 12.33 45.26 -30.68
C VAL A 155 12.56 46.75 -30.38
N ILE A 156 13.76 47.14 -29.90
CA ILE A 156 14.10 48.55 -29.68
C ILE A 156 14.08 49.32 -30.99
N THR A 157 14.64 48.76 -32.07
CA THR A 157 14.72 49.42 -33.37
C THR A 157 13.32 49.60 -33.97
N GLU A 158 12.45 48.60 -33.86
CA GLU A 158 11.05 48.67 -34.26
C GLU A 158 10.28 49.72 -33.45
N THR A 159 10.48 49.72 -32.13
CA THR A 159 9.85 50.68 -31.21
C THR A 159 10.24 52.11 -31.56
N LEU A 160 11.54 52.38 -31.74
CA LEU A 160 12.04 53.70 -32.14
C LEU A 160 11.64 54.10 -33.56
N SER A 161 11.36 53.11 -34.42
CA SER A 161 10.86 53.35 -35.78
C SER A 161 9.35 53.60 -35.83
N SER A 162 8.63 53.36 -34.73
CA SER A 162 7.20 53.65 -34.63
C SER A 162 6.93 55.15 -34.81
N PRO A 163 5.93 55.54 -35.62
CA PRO A 163 5.55 56.94 -35.79
C PRO A 163 5.26 57.67 -34.47
N LEU A 164 4.74 56.96 -33.46
CA LEU A 164 4.46 57.51 -32.14
C LEU A 164 5.74 57.93 -31.42
N TYR A 165 6.73 57.04 -31.38
CA TYR A 165 8.02 57.30 -30.72
C TYR A 165 8.87 58.30 -31.51
N ARG A 166 8.83 58.27 -32.85
CA ARG A 166 9.50 59.28 -33.68
C ARG A 166 8.98 60.69 -33.39
N LYS A 167 7.65 60.85 -33.32
CA LYS A 167 7.00 62.11 -32.94
C LYS A 167 7.43 62.57 -31.54
N GLN A 168 7.37 61.68 -30.56
CA GLN A 168 7.81 62.00 -29.19
C GLN A 168 9.28 62.40 -29.14
N PHE A 169 10.15 61.70 -29.88
CA PHE A 169 11.57 62.01 -29.94
C PHE A 169 11.83 63.36 -30.62
N GLU A 170 11.14 63.65 -31.72
CA GLU A 170 11.19 64.96 -32.39
C GLU A 170 10.71 66.11 -31.48
N ASP A 171 9.64 65.89 -30.73
CA ASP A 171 9.08 66.91 -29.83
C ASP A 171 9.99 67.18 -28.63
N GLU A 172 10.61 66.14 -28.05
CA GLU A 172 11.62 66.30 -26.99
C GLU A 172 12.90 66.96 -27.51
N LEU A 173 13.36 66.64 -28.73
CA LEU A 173 14.47 67.35 -29.37
C LEU A 173 14.17 68.83 -29.57
N LYS A 174 12.95 69.19 -30.00
CA LYS A 174 12.53 70.59 -30.15
C LYS A 174 12.50 71.31 -28.80
N LYS A 175 12.02 70.67 -27.73
CA LYS A 175 12.04 71.25 -26.38
C LYS A 175 13.48 71.49 -25.90
N ALA A 176 14.35 70.49 -26.01
CA ALA A 176 15.75 70.61 -25.60
C ALA A 176 16.50 71.71 -26.38
N ALA A 177 16.23 71.83 -27.69
CA ALA A 177 16.76 72.90 -28.53
C ALA A 177 16.22 74.28 -28.11
N ALA A 178 14.95 74.38 -27.72
CA ALA A 178 14.35 75.62 -27.24
C ALA A 178 14.87 76.03 -25.84
N GLU A 179 15.20 75.06 -24.97
CA GLU A 179 15.82 75.30 -23.66
C GLU A 179 17.26 75.78 -23.80
N THR A 180 18.07 75.11 -24.64
CA THR A 180 19.46 75.54 -24.93
C THR A 180 19.53 76.90 -25.63
N ALA A 181 18.56 77.22 -26.50
CA ALA A 181 18.46 78.55 -27.11
C ALA A 181 18.05 79.65 -26.10
N LYS A 182 17.30 79.31 -25.04
CA LYS A 182 16.97 80.23 -23.95
C LYS A 182 18.14 80.42 -22.98
N GLU A 183 18.94 79.38 -22.73
CA GLU A 183 20.15 79.48 -21.88
C GLU A 183 21.30 80.20 -22.61
N GLY A 184 21.48 80.00 -23.92
CA GLY A 184 22.50 80.69 -24.72
C GLY A 184 22.17 82.14 -25.10
N GLY A 185 20.95 82.60 -24.84
CA GLY A 185 20.50 83.98 -25.11
C GLY A 185 20.68 84.95 -23.93
N GLY A 186 21.20 84.47 -22.79
CA GLY A 186 21.36 85.24 -21.55
C GLY A 186 22.77 85.79 -21.28
N GLU A 187 23.73 85.57 -22.17
CA GLU A 187 25.07 86.18 -22.12
C GLU A 187 25.33 87.01 -23.38
N LYS A 188 24.70 88.18 -23.47
CA LYS A 188 25.23 89.36 -24.18
C LYS A 188 24.77 90.62 -23.49
#